data_AF-A0A1W6YZZ3-F1
#
_entry.id   AF-A0A1W6YZZ3-F1
#
_cell.length_a   1.000
_cell.length_b   1.000
_cell.length_c   1.000
_cell.angle_alpha   90.00
_cell.angle_beta   90.00
_cell.angle_gamma   90.00
#
_symmetry.space_group_name_H-M   'P 1'
#
loop_
_entity.id
_entity.type
_entity.pdbx_description
1 polymer ?
#
loop_
_entity_poly.entity_id
_entity_poly.type
_entity_poly.pdbx_seq_one_letter_code
_entity_poly.pdbx_strand_id
1 'polypeptide(L)'
;MSRLVSVSFVAAASLLAAACQQMPASRSSQAGQPPAMPAAAAPAQPPVMPVAQGANAPVVEFRLAQNEKDKGLQSLKLGGREVWMLPQPVMTRVDLESVAAVRTQDGHPYVRFQFNPVGAQKLAAVSQRFTGKYLLLSINGQLVSAPTIGGAMNQGLLFVPTVNDQQAVQVANVIASNPAPAAQRPAPATQSAAQGAQRPAR
;
A
#
# COMPACT_ATOMS: atom_id res chain seq x y z
N MET A 1 -51.82 4.68 -3.39
CA MET A 1 -52.20 3.70 -4.44
C MET A 1 -51.31 2.48 -4.29
N SER A 2 -51.90 1.38 -3.80
CA SER A 2 -51.25 0.10 -3.50
C SER A 2 -50.87 -0.70 -4.74
N ARG A 3 -49.76 -1.45 -4.70
CA ARG A 3 -49.56 -2.82 -5.24
C ARG A 3 -48.44 -3.51 -4.41
N LEU A 4 -48.78 -4.40 -3.46
CA LEU A 4 -48.88 -5.87 -3.57
C LEU A 4 -47.54 -6.51 -3.96
N VAL A 5 -46.72 -6.93 -2.98
CA VAL A 5 -46.60 -8.30 -2.40
C VAL A 5 -46.27 -9.37 -3.45
N SER A 6 -45.09 -9.97 -3.32
CA SER A 6 -44.89 -11.38 -3.65
C SER A 6 -43.82 -11.96 -2.73
N VAL A 7 -44.28 -12.84 -1.84
CA VAL A 7 -43.49 -13.71 -0.96
C VAL A 7 -43.55 -15.09 -1.60
N SER A 8 -42.39 -15.69 -1.88
CA SER A 8 -42.27 -17.13 -2.05
C SER A 8 -41.17 -17.65 -1.14
N PHE A 9 -41.55 -18.71 -0.45
CA PHE A 9 -40.97 -19.34 0.72
C PHE A 9 -40.19 -20.60 0.31
N VAL A 10 -39.45 -21.15 1.29
CA VAL A 10 -39.01 -22.57 1.42
C VAL A 10 -37.58 -22.94 0.96
N ALA A 11 -36.70 -22.98 1.97
CA ALA A 11 -35.87 -24.10 2.46
C ALA A 11 -34.99 -24.92 1.51
N ALA A 12 -33.72 -25.13 1.91
CA ALA A 12 -33.30 -26.35 2.59
C ALA A 12 -31.80 -26.31 2.93
N ALA A 13 -31.48 -26.81 4.12
CA ALA A 13 -30.15 -26.94 4.67
C ALA A 13 -29.33 -28.05 3.98
N SER A 14 -28.00 -27.92 4.00
CA SER A 14 -27.06 -29.04 4.05
C SER A 14 -25.72 -28.56 4.62
N LEU A 15 -25.47 -28.95 5.87
CA LEU A 15 -24.14 -28.96 6.49
C LEU A 15 -23.25 -29.96 5.76
N LEU A 16 -21.99 -29.61 5.52
CA LEU A 16 -20.89 -30.57 5.39
C LEU A 16 -19.63 -29.94 5.99
N ALA A 17 -19.40 -30.25 7.26
CA ALA A 17 -18.10 -30.11 7.89
C ALA A 17 -17.24 -31.32 7.49
N ALA A 18 -16.17 -31.08 6.75
CA ALA A 18 -15.09 -32.05 6.55
C ALA A 18 -13.78 -31.37 6.91
N ALA A 19 -13.41 -31.49 8.18
CA ALA A 19 -12.05 -31.32 8.65
C ALA A 19 -11.24 -32.55 8.21
N CYS A 20 -10.35 -32.39 7.24
CA CYS A 20 -9.22 -33.29 7.01
C CYS A 20 -7.96 -32.51 7.47
N GLN A 21 -7.49 -32.67 8.71
CA GLN A 21 -6.57 -33.73 9.14
C GLN A 21 -5.43 -33.96 8.14
N GLN A 22 -4.25 -33.37 8.42
CA GLN A 22 -2.97 -34.05 8.22
C GLN A 22 -1.85 -33.31 8.98
N MET A 23 -1.65 -33.68 10.24
CA MET A 23 -0.37 -33.49 10.95
C MET A 23 0.30 -34.87 11.05
N PRO A 24 1.53 -35.05 10.58
CA PRO A 24 2.44 -36.01 11.18
C PRO A 24 3.34 -35.29 12.18
N ALA A 25 3.24 -35.78 13.41
CA ALA A 25 4.03 -35.40 14.56
C ALA A 25 5.53 -35.67 14.36
N SER A 26 6.34 -34.77 14.89
CA SER A 26 7.69 -35.07 15.35
C SER A 26 7.63 -36.16 16.43
N ARG A 27 8.22 -37.34 16.19
CA ARG A 27 8.77 -38.25 17.22
C ARG A 27 9.45 -39.46 16.58
N SER A 28 10.77 -39.50 16.66
CA SER A 28 11.50 -40.73 16.97
C SER A 28 12.91 -40.40 17.44
N SER A 29 13.15 -40.71 18.70
CA SER A 29 14.44 -40.67 19.38
C SER A 29 15.17 -42.01 19.18
N GLN A 30 16.46 -41.94 18.87
CA GLN A 30 17.56 -42.71 19.48
C GLN A 30 17.78 -44.22 19.18
N ALA A 31 19.08 -44.50 19.00
CA ALA A 31 19.83 -45.75 19.19
C ALA A 31 19.84 -46.82 18.07
N GLY A 32 20.98 -46.89 17.37
CA GLY A 32 21.41 -48.06 16.58
C GLY A 32 22.48 -47.75 15.54
N GLN A 33 23.77 -47.87 15.90
CA GLN A 33 24.87 -48.16 14.95
C GLN A 33 25.04 -49.68 14.92
N PRO A 34 25.32 -50.36 13.77
CA PRO A 34 26.62 -50.36 13.06
C PRO A 34 26.48 -50.62 11.51
N PRO A 35 27.51 -51.12 10.79
CA PRO A 35 28.78 -50.54 10.39
C PRO A 35 28.81 -50.07 8.89
N ALA A 36 29.92 -49.44 8.51
CA ALA A 36 30.17 -48.81 7.20
C ALA A 36 30.32 -49.77 6.00
N MET A 37 29.73 -49.39 4.86
CA MET A 37 30.06 -49.80 3.48
C MET A 37 29.66 -48.65 2.50
N PRO A 38 30.19 -48.59 1.26
CA PRO A 38 30.70 -47.35 0.64
C PRO A 38 29.64 -46.42 0.03
N ALA A 39 30.00 -45.14 -0.01
CA ALA A 39 29.25 -44.06 -0.62
C ALA A 39 29.07 -44.27 -2.14
N ALA A 40 27.83 -44.53 -2.56
CA ALA A 40 27.38 -44.18 -3.90
C ALA A 40 26.96 -42.71 -3.87
N ALA A 41 27.71 -41.88 -4.59
CA ALA A 41 27.42 -40.46 -4.74
C ALA A 41 26.03 -40.27 -5.37
N ALA A 42 25.08 -39.79 -4.58
CA ALA A 42 23.86 -39.21 -5.13
C ALA A 42 24.24 -37.92 -5.89
N PRO A 43 23.75 -37.70 -7.12
CA PRO A 43 23.95 -36.44 -7.80
C PRO A 43 23.32 -35.33 -6.95
N ALA A 44 24.16 -34.40 -6.49
CA ALA A 44 23.73 -33.19 -5.82
C ALA A 44 22.73 -32.46 -6.72
N GLN A 45 21.46 -32.45 -6.32
CA GLN A 45 20.49 -31.56 -6.94
C GLN A 45 20.95 -30.14 -6.62
N PRO A 46 21.13 -29.26 -7.62
CA PRO A 46 21.47 -27.87 -7.37
C PRO A 46 20.42 -27.26 -6.44
N PRO A 47 20.83 -26.40 -5.48
CA PRO A 47 19.88 -25.72 -4.61
C PRO A 47 18.92 -24.92 -5.49
N VAL A 48 17.65 -25.33 -5.51
CA VAL A 48 16.57 -24.49 -6.01
C VAL A 48 16.47 -23.30 -5.07
N MET A 49 17.15 -22.21 -5.44
CA MET A 49 16.96 -20.94 -4.77
C MET A 49 15.48 -20.59 -4.91
N PRO A 50 14.76 -20.27 -3.82
CA PRO A 50 13.42 -19.71 -3.96
C PRO A 50 13.56 -18.43 -4.78
N VAL A 51 12.98 -18.43 -5.98
CA VAL A 51 12.74 -17.18 -6.72
C VAL A 51 11.84 -16.35 -5.82
N ALA A 52 12.44 -15.40 -5.09
CA ALA A 52 11.68 -14.34 -4.45
C ALA A 52 10.90 -13.67 -5.58
N GLN A 53 9.60 -13.94 -5.65
CA GLN A 53 8.68 -13.21 -6.50
C GLN A 53 8.77 -11.77 -6.04
N GLY A 54 9.59 -10.98 -6.74
CA GLY A 54 9.82 -9.58 -6.42
C GLY A 54 8.48 -8.88 -6.46
N ALA A 55 7.96 -8.55 -5.28
CA ALA A 55 6.79 -7.70 -5.14
C ALA A 55 7.19 -6.32 -5.68
N ASN A 56 6.93 -6.10 -6.98
CA ASN A 56 7.18 -4.81 -7.59
C ASN A 56 6.37 -3.78 -6.80
N ALA A 57 7.03 -2.73 -6.31
CA ALA A 57 6.35 -1.68 -5.55
C ALA A 57 5.21 -1.12 -6.43
N PRO A 58 4.02 -0.84 -5.87
CA PRO A 58 2.96 -0.28 -6.67
C PRO A 58 3.37 1.08 -7.22
N VAL A 59 3.06 1.32 -8.50
CA VAL A 59 3.31 2.59 -9.16
C VAL A 59 2.22 3.57 -8.72
N VAL A 60 2.59 4.62 -8.00
CA VAL A 60 1.66 5.68 -7.56
C VAL A 60 2.01 6.96 -8.29
N GLU A 61 1.03 7.55 -8.95
CA GLU A 61 1.19 8.76 -9.75
C GLU A 61 0.09 9.78 -9.44
N PHE A 62 0.51 11.02 -9.29
CA PHE A 62 -0.37 12.18 -9.22
C PHE A 62 -0.21 12.99 -10.50
N ARG A 63 -1.29 13.17 -11.25
CA ARG A 63 -1.31 13.91 -12.53
C ARG A 63 -2.29 15.08 -12.46
N LEU A 64 -1.99 16.15 -13.18
CA LEU A 64 -2.90 17.28 -13.31
C LEU A 64 -3.86 17.04 -14.46
N ALA A 65 -5.12 17.43 -14.27
CA ALA A 65 -6.10 17.50 -15.34
C ALA A 65 -6.97 18.75 -15.23
N GLN A 66 -7.49 19.19 -16.37
CA GLN A 66 -8.28 20.41 -16.50
C GLN A 66 -9.43 20.20 -17.49
N ASN A 67 -10.36 21.16 -17.54
CA ASN A 67 -11.53 21.07 -18.43
C ASN A 67 -11.21 21.58 -19.83
N GLU A 68 -10.24 22.48 -19.92
CA GLU A 68 -9.86 23.16 -21.14
C GLU A 68 -8.81 22.33 -21.89
N LYS A 69 -9.04 22.08 -23.17
CA LYS A 69 -8.05 21.45 -24.03
C LYS A 69 -6.84 22.36 -24.21
N ASP A 70 -5.64 21.79 -24.15
CA ASP A 70 -4.39 22.49 -24.43
C ASP A 70 -3.42 21.55 -25.15
N LYS A 71 -2.36 22.12 -25.73
CA LYS A 71 -1.29 21.38 -26.40
C LYS A 71 -0.60 20.46 -25.40
N GLY A 72 -0.36 19.22 -25.81
CA GLY A 72 0.32 18.22 -24.98
C GLY A 72 -0.56 17.58 -23.91
N LEU A 73 -1.85 17.90 -23.83
CA LEU A 73 -2.79 17.21 -22.94
C LEU A 73 -3.44 16.01 -23.63
N GLN A 74 -3.69 14.96 -22.86
CA GLN A 74 -4.41 13.76 -23.28
C GLN A 74 -5.84 13.80 -22.77
N SER A 75 -6.80 13.39 -23.59
CA SER A 75 -8.19 13.30 -23.14
C SER A 75 -8.40 12.10 -22.21
N LEU A 76 -9.23 12.29 -21.21
CA LEU A 76 -9.64 11.28 -20.23
C LEU A 76 -11.12 11.48 -19.92
N LYS A 77 -11.89 10.40 -19.90
CA LYS A 77 -13.28 10.44 -19.42
C LYS A 77 -13.31 10.27 -17.91
N LEU A 78 -13.83 11.26 -17.20
CA LEU A 78 -14.01 11.26 -15.76
C LEU A 78 -15.49 11.46 -15.44
N GLY A 79 -16.19 10.47 -14.88
CA GLY A 79 -17.59 10.64 -14.46
C GLY A 79 -18.54 11.13 -15.56
N GLY A 80 -18.35 10.68 -16.81
CA GLY A 80 -19.19 11.06 -17.96
C GLY A 80 -18.80 12.37 -18.66
N ARG A 81 -17.84 13.14 -18.14
CA ARG A 81 -17.27 14.33 -18.78
C ARG A 81 -15.86 14.05 -19.31
N GLU A 82 -15.48 14.75 -20.36
CA GLU A 82 -14.11 14.75 -20.88
C GLU A 82 -13.28 15.79 -20.13
N VAL A 83 -12.10 15.38 -19.68
CA VAL A 83 -11.07 16.25 -19.08
C VAL A 83 -9.75 16.02 -19.81
N TRP A 84 -8.85 16.98 -19.72
CA TRP A 84 -7.56 16.98 -20.40
C TRP A 84 -6.44 16.90 -19.37
N MET A 85 -5.68 15.81 -19.41
CA MET A 85 -4.67 15.43 -18.42
C MET A 85 -3.25 15.66 -18.95
N LEU A 86 -2.33 16.09 -18.08
CA LEU A 86 -0.90 16.06 -18.34
C LEU A 86 -0.38 14.61 -18.42
N PRO A 87 0.33 14.22 -19.48
CA PRO A 87 0.90 12.87 -19.59
C PRO A 87 1.91 12.54 -18.49
N GLN A 88 2.67 13.54 -18.04
CA GLN A 88 3.71 13.38 -17.04
C GLN A 88 3.15 13.59 -15.62
N PRO A 89 3.44 12.68 -14.67
CA PRO A 89 3.07 12.89 -13.27
C PRO A 89 3.84 14.06 -12.65
N VAL A 90 3.13 14.86 -11.85
CA VAL A 90 3.72 15.98 -11.09
C VAL A 90 4.31 15.52 -9.76
N MET A 91 3.79 14.43 -9.20
CA MET A 91 4.31 13.77 -8.01
C MET A 91 4.12 12.26 -8.16
N THR A 92 4.95 11.49 -7.48
CA THR A 92 4.93 10.02 -7.54
C THR A 92 5.13 9.43 -6.15
N ARG A 93 5.22 8.10 -6.08
CA ARG A 93 5.51 7.37 -4.84
C ARG A 93 6.74 7.88 -4.08
N VAL A 94 7.79 8.35 -4.77
CA VAL A 94 9.02 8.82 -4.11
C VAL A 94 8.82 10.13 -3.33
N ASP A 95 7.73 10.84 -3.59
CA ASP A 95 7.35 12.07 -2.90
C ASP A 95 6.54 11.78 -1.63
N LEU A 96 6.17 10.52 -1.38
CA LEU A 96 5.38 10.08 -0.23
C LEU A 96 6.28 9.64 0.92
N GLU A 97 5.86 9.98 2.14
CA GLU A 97 6.43 9.47 3.39
C GLU A 97 5.60 8.32 3.96
N SER A 98 4.27 8.49 4.01
CA SER A 98 3.36 7.45 4.52
C SER A 98 1.98 7.54 3.89
N VAL A 99 1.25 6.43 3.89
CA VAL A 99 -0.15 6.36 3.45
C VAL A 99 -0.95 5.52 4.44
N ALA A 100 -2.11 6.01 4.86
CA ALA A 100 -2.94 5.35 5.85
C ALA A 100 -4.43 5.52 5.55
N ALA A 101 -5.22 4.47 5.82
CA ALA A 101 -6.67 4.58 5.88
C ALA A 101 -7.05 5.32 7.17
N VAL A 102 -7.92 6.32 7.05
CA VAL A 102 -8.39 7.14 8.16
C VAL A 102 -9.89 7.39 8.02
N ARG A 103 -10.53 7.84 9.11
CA ARG A 103 -11.88 8.38 9.09
C ARG A 103 -11.86 9.85 9.49
N THR A 104 -12.77 10.63 8.92
CA THR A 104 -13.07 11.96 9.47
C THR A 104 -13.84 11.84 10.76
N GLN A 105 -14.00 12.95 11.48
CA GLN A 105 -14.82 13.01 12.68
C GLN A 105 -16.28 12.59 12.43
N ASP A 106 -16.80 12.86 11.23
CA ASP A 106 -18.14 12.47 10.79
C ASP A 106 -18.23 11.00 10.32
N GLY A 107 -17.14 10.24 10.45
CA GLY A 107 -17.10 8.81 10.12
C GLY A 107 -16.90 8.48 8.64
N HIS A 108 -16.69 9.48 7.77
CA HIS A 108 -16.45 9.23 6.36
C HIS A 108 -15.04 8.64 6.13
N PRO A 109 -14.89 7.62 5.26
CA PRO A 109 -13.62 6.94 5.03
C PRO A 109 -12.74 7.67 4.00
N TYR A 110 -11.47 7.87 4.35
CA TYR A 110 -10.46 8.52 3.52
C TYR A 110 -9.16 7.73 3.51
N VAL A 111 -8.34 8.00 2.49
CA VAL A 111 -6.91 7.67 2.50
C VAL A 111 -6.13 8.96 2.72
N ARG A 112 -5.32 8.99 3.77
CA ARG A 112 -4.37 10.07 4.05
C ARG A 112 -3.04 9.74 3.39
N PHE A 113 -2.60 10.60 2.49
CA PHE A 113 -1.26 10.61 1.92
C PHE A 113 -0.44 11.68 2.63
N GLN A 114 0.64 11.26 3.29
CA GLN A 114 1.64 12.14 3.86
C GLN A 114 2.83 12.21 2.91
N PHE A 115 3.17 13.41 2.50
CA PHE A 115 4.31 13.68 1.63
C PHE A 115 5.56 13.93 2.47
N ASN A 116 6.72 13.50 1.96
CA ASN A 116 8.00 13.90 2.53
C ASN A 116 8.26 15.40 2.28
N PRO A 117 9.31 16.02 2.87
CA PRO A 117 9.52 17.47 2.74
C PRO A 117 9.58 17.98 1.29
N VAL A 118 10.21 17.22 0.38
CA VAL A 118 10.29 17.56 -1.05
C VAL A 118 8.90 17.46 -1.71
N GLY A 119 8.18 16.38 -1.42
CA GLY A 119 6.81 16.18 -1.90
C GLY A 119 5.83 17.22 -1.39
N ALA A 120 5.95 17.65 -0.12
CA ALA A 120 5.11 18.66 0.48
C ALA A 120 5.29 20.04 -0.19
N GLN A 121 6.53 20.41 -0.54
CA GLN A 121 6.81 21.62 -1.30
C GLN A 121 6.22 21.56 -2.71
N LYS A 122 6.36 20.41 -3.39
CA LYS A 122 5.71 20.19 -4.71
C LYS A 122 4.19 20.29 -4.60
N LEU A 123 3.60 19.66 -3.59
CA LEU A 123 2.15 19.69 -3.34
C LEU A 123 1.67 21.13 -3.13
N ALA A 124 2.34 21.91 -2.29
CA ALA A 124 2.02 23.32 -2.05
C ALA A 124 2.10 24.15 -3.35
N ALA A 125 3.20 24.01 -4.11
CA ALA A 125 3.40 24.77 -5.35
C ALA A 125 2.37 24.40 -6.44
N VAL A 126 2.10 23.10 -6.61
CA VAL A 126 1.11 22.61 -7.59
C VAL A 126 -0.29 23.05 -7.18
N SER A 127 -0.67 22.84 -5.92
CA SER A 127 -2.02 23.17 -5.45
C SER A 127 -2.31 24.67 -5.49
N GLN A 128 -1.32 25.53 -5.20
CA GLN A 128 -1.47 26.97 -5.35
C GLN A 128 -1.67 27.39 -6.81
N ARG A 129 -0.87 26.85 -7.73
CA ARG A 129 -0.89 27.23 -9.15
C ARG A 129 -2.12 26.70 -9.90
N PHE A 130 -2.63 25.53 -9.53
CA PHE A 130 -3.67 24.82 -10.27
C PHE A 130 -4.99 24.74 -9.50
N THR A 131 -5.32 25.80 -8.76
CA THR A 131 -6.62 25.92 -8.07
C THR A 131 -7.77 25.81 -9.07
N GLY A 132 -8.80 25.03 -8.73
CA GLY A 132 -9.94 24.71 -9.59
C GLY A 132 -9.69 23.62 -10.64
N LYS A 133 -8.46 23.11 -10.74
CA LYS A 133 -8.12 21.96 -11.60
C LYS A 133 -8.23 20.64 -10.83
N TYR A 134 -8.08 19.52 -11.51
CA TYR A 134 -8.16 18.18 -10.92
C TYR A 134 -6.77 17.62 -10.64
N LEU A 135 -6.65 16.95 -9.50
CA LEU A 135 -5.49 16.13 -9.17
C LEU A 135 -5.88 14.65 -9.29
N LEU A 136 -5.47 14.02 -10.37
CA LEU A 136 -5.74 12.61 -10.63
C LEU A 136 -4.75 11.74 -9.85
N LEU A 137 -5.28 10.80 -9.08
CA LEU A 137 -4.50 9.78 -8.39
C LEU A 137 -4.68 8.45 -9.13
N SER A 138 -3.57 7.90 -9.62
CA SER A 138 -3.54 6.56 -10.22
C SER A 138 -2.62 5.63 -9.46
N ILE A 139 -3.06 4.38 -9.30
CA ILE A 139 -2.26 3.29 -8.72
C ILE A 139 -2.19 2.17 -9.75
N ASN A 140 -0.98 1.78 -10.16
CA ASN A 140 -0.74 0.78 -11.22
C ASN A 140 -1.51 1.11 -12.52
N GLY A 141 -1.57 2.39 -12.87
CA GLY A 141 -2.30 2.89 -14.05
C GLY A 141 -3.83 2.94 -13.90
N GLN A 142 -4.39 2.42 -12.80
CA GLN A 142 -5.82 2.54 -12.52
C GLN A 142 -6.11 3.84 -11.79
N LEU A 143 -7.04 4.64 -12.34
CA LEU A 143 -7.50 5.87 -11.71
C LEU A 143 -8.31 5.53 -10.46
N VAL A 144 -7.82 5.98 -9.30
CA VAL A 144 -8.45 5.74 -7.99
C VAL A 144 -9.31 6.92 -7.57
N SER A 145 -8.85 8.15 -7.84
CA SER A 145 -9.59 9.35 -7.48
C SER A 145 -9.17 10.56 -8.32
N ALA A 146 -9.99 11.60 -8.30
CA ALA A 146 -9.79 12.84 -9.05
C ALA A 146 -10.32 14.07 -8.28
N PRO A 147 -9.84 14.35 -7.06
CA PRO A 147 -10.27 15.53 -6.31
C PRO A 147 -9.94 16.84 -7.05
N THR A 148 -10.80 17.84 -6.87
CA THR A 148 -10.53 19.21 -7.29
C THR A 148 -9.61 19.90 -6.29
N ILE A 149 -8.65 20.66 -6.80
CA ILE A 149 -7.73 21.46 -6.00
C ILE A 149 -8.46 22.72 -5.53
N GLY A 150 -8.81 22.78 -4.24
CA GLY A 150 -9.52 23.92 -3.66
C GLY A 150 -8.63 25.11 -3.28
N GLY A 151 -7.31 24.93 -3.22
CA GLY A 151 -6.35 25.96 -2.83
C GLY A 151 -5.01 25.35 -2.39
N ALA A 152 -4.11 26.19 -1.87
CA ALA A 152 -2.78 25.77 -1.46
C ALA A 152 -2.80 24.75 -0.31
N MET A 153 -2.13 23.61 -0.51
CA MET A 153 -2.03 22.49 0.42
C MET A 153 -0.66 22.51 1.11
N ASN A 154 -0.52 23.37 2.11
CA ASN A 154 0.78 23.64 2.76
C ASN A 154 1.16 22.63 3.86
N GLN A 155 0.25 21.72 4.22
CA GLN A 155 0.45 20.78 5.32
C GLN A 155 1.18 19.50 4.92
N GLY A 156 1.50 19.30 3.63
CA GLY A 156 2.08 18.05 3.14
C GLY A 156 1.14 16.85 3.29
N LEU A 157 -0.16 17.10 3.45
CA LEU A 157 -1.20 16.09 3.62
C LEU A 157 -2.21 16.21 2.49
N LEU A 158 -2.59 15.07 1.93
CA LEU A 158 -3.73 14.96 1.01
C LEU A 158 -4.70 13.90 1.53
N PHE A 159 -5.96 14.28 1.65
CA PHE A 159 -7.04 13.38 2.04
C PHE A 159 -7.87 13.05 0.81
N VAL A 160 -7.91 11.78 0.44
CA VAL A 160 -8.67 11.29 -0.72
C VAL A 160 -9.89 10.53 -0.21
N PRO A 161 -11.12 10.97 -0.53
CA PRO A 161 -12.32 10.25 -0.12
C PRO A 161 -12.39 8.90 -0.82
N THR A 162 -12.97 7.93 -0.11
CA THR A 162 -13.20 6.58 -0.63
C THR A 162 -14.67 6.20 -0.48
N VAL A 163 -15.09 5.15 -1.20
CA VAL A 163 -16.47 4.67 -1.17
C VAL A 163 -16.80 4.01 0.18
N ASN A 164 -15.84 3.30 0.77
CA ASN A 164 -16.00 2.60 2.04
C ASN A 164 -14.64 2.34 2.72
N ASP A 165 -14.67 1.90 3.97
CA ASP A 165 -13.46 1.58 4.74
C ASP A 165 -12.60 0.48 4.10
N GLN A 166 -13.23 -0.53 3.50
CA GLN A 166 -12.48 -1.60 2.85
C GLN A 166 -11.62 -1.06 1.71
N GLN A 167 -12.15 -0.14 0.90
CA GLN A 167 -11.38 0.50 -0.16
C GLN A 167 -10.22 1.32 0.41
N ALA A 168 -10.46 2.10 1.48
CA ALA A 168 -9.40 2.88 2.12
C ALA A 168 -8.26 1.98 2.61
N VAL A 169 -8.60 0.88 3.30
CA VAL A 169 -7.62 -0.09 3.81
C VAL A 169 -6.88 -0.79 2.67
N GLN A 170 -7.58 -1.22 1.62
CA GLN A 170 -6.95 -1.86 0.46
C GLN A 170 -5.95 -0.93 -0.22
N VAL A 171 -6.33 0.32 -0.48
CA VAL A 171 -5.44 1.31 -1.10
C VAL A 171 -4.22 1.57 -0.21
N ALA A 172 -4.44 1.80 1.09
CA ALA A 172 -3.35 2.03 2.03
C ALA A 172 -2.40 0.84 2.10
N ASN A 173 -2.91 -0.39 2.15
CA ASN A 173 -2.08 -1.60 2.21
C ASN A 173 -1.29 -1.83 0.94
N VAL A 174 -1.93 -1.75 -0.23
CA VAL A 174 -1.26 -1.89 -1.54
C VAL A 174 -0.06 -0.96 -1.58
N ILE A 175 -0.28 0.31 -1.22
CA ILE A 175 0.77 1.31 -1.18
C ILE A 175 1.78 0.98 -0.08
N ALA A 176 1.39 0.71 1.16
CA ALA A 176 2.33 0.53 2.28
C ALA A 176 3.21 -0.71 2.17
N SER A 177 2.78 -1.76 1.47
CA SER A 177 3.50 -3.06 1.36
C SER A 177 4.88 -2.99 0.71
N ASN A 178 5.31 -1.84 0.16
CA ASN A 178 6.69 -1.63 -0.26
C ASN A 178 7.08 -0.15 -0.05
N PRO A 179 7.47 0.27 1.17
CA PRO A 179 7.76 1.68 1.45
C PRO A 179 8.77 2.21 0.44
N ALA A 180 8.57 3.45 -0.05
CA ALA A 180 9.60 4.12 -0.83
C ALA A 180 10.94 3.99 -0.07
N PRO A 181 12.07 3.74 -0.75
CA PRO A 181 13.35 3.50 -0.09
C PRO A 181 13.57 4.63 0.91
N ALA A 182 13.43 4.31 2.19
CA ALA A 182 13.63 5.26 3.25
C ALA A 182 15.08 5.69 3.10
N ALA A 183 15.31 6.94 2.71
CA ALA A 183 16.57 7.60 3.02
C ALA A 183 16.87 7.24 4.47
N GLN A 184 17.95 6.48 4.65
CA GLN A 184 18.30 5.79 5.88
C GLN A 184 18.10 6.79 7.03
N ARG A 185 17.10 6.54 7.87
CA ARG A 185 17.01 7.28 9.13
C ARG A 185 18.34 7.03 9.83
N PRO A 186 19.13 8.06 10.17
CA PRO A 186 20.24 7.83 11.07
C PRO A 186 19.65 7.17 12.31
N ALA A 187 20.14 5.96 12.62
CA ALA A 187 19.76 5.26 13.83
C ALA A 187 19.96 6.22 15.02
N PRO A 188 19.08 6.20 16.04
CA PRO A 188 19.37 6.91 17.26
C PRO A 188 20.72 6.38 17.77
N ALA A 189 21.71 7.27 17.82
CA ALA A 189 23.02 6.95 18.35
C ALA A 189 22.82 6.34 19.74
N THR A 190 23.14 5.06 19.85
CA THR A 190 23.16 4.34 21.11
C THR A 190 24.09 5.13 22.03
N GLN A 191 23.51 5.79 23.03
CA GLN A 191 24.25 6.40 24.13
C GLN A 191 24.91 5.26 24.91
N SER A 192 26.04 4.77 24.40
CA SER A 192 26.99 3.94 25.12
C SER A 192 28.00 4.87 25.77
N ALA A 193 27.52 5.67 26.71
CA ALA A 193 28.34 6.49 27.56
C ALA A 193 27.81 6.36 28.99
N ALA A 194 28.72 6.07 29.92
CA ALA A 194 28.53 6.02 31.37
C ALA A 194 27.98 4.71 31.98
N GLN A 195 28.73 3.62 31.87
CA GLN A 195 28.78 2.59 32.93
C GLN A 195 30.20 1.97 32.96
N GLY A 196 31.11 2.67 33.62
CA GLY A 196 32.51 2.27 33.76
C GLY A 196 33.28 3.14 34.75
N ALA A 197 32.59 3.67 35.76
CA ALA A 197 33.20 4.39 36.87
C ALA A 197 32.60 3.86 38.17
N GLN A 198 33.16 2.76 38.69
CA GLN A 198 33.09 2.37 40.10
C GLN A 198 33.92 1.08 40.34
N ARG A 199 35.20 1.24 40.66
CA ARG A 199 35.88 0.36 41.60
C ARG A 199 36.49 1.24 42.69
N PRO A 200 35.95 1.24 43.92
CA PRO A 200 36.60 1.90 45.04
C PRO A 200 37.78 1.07 45.54
N ALA A 201 38.75 1.78 46.09
CA ALA A 201 39.91 1.23 46.77
C ALA A 201 39.52 0.40 48.00
N ARG A 202 40.19 -0.75 48.18
CA ARG A 202 40.76 -1.15 49.46
C ARG A 202 41.78 -2.28 49.27
#